data_AF-A0A7C6SX14-F1
#
_entry.id   AF-A0A7C6SX14-F1
#
_cell.length_a   1.000
_cell.length_b   1.000
_cell.length_c   1.000
_cell.angle_alpha   90.00
_cell.angle_beta   90.00
_cell.angle_gamma   90.00
#
_symmetry.space_group_name_H-M   'P 1'
#
loop_
_entity.id
_entity.type
_entity.pdbx_description
1 polymer ?
#
loop_
_entity_poly.entity_id
_entity_poly.type
_entity_poly.pdbx_seq_one_letter_code
_entity_poly.pdbx_strand_id
1 'polypeptide(L)'
;MRKYHIHTFGCQMNEHDSEIIGGILEQRGFQATDSPDDADIIIFNTCCVRENPERKVYGRVAELKTLKIENPDLIIGISGCMAQQPGEAERIAKRLPHVDLVFGTMNIHELPELLDQVEAGHKAYRVWEGDPERDGGIIEGLPIRRVPGVSAWVSIIYGCNNFCSYCIVPHVRGRERSRRFEEIIDEVKRLGQEGFGEVVLLGQNVNAYGRDLKDGRDFADLLHALDETPGISRIRYLTSHPRDFTDKLICEIASSETVCEHFHLPLQAGSNRVLARMNRGYTIERYMDLVRRIRQAVPGCSITTDLIVGFPGEDDDDFAKTLRAVEEIRFDSAFTFVYSPRRGTVAASMPNQVPCEVKSQRIQQLISVQTEITEQINRTLQGEVQEVLVEGMSKTNPSMLSGRTRTNKLVIFPLHPEVSKGSLVKVKITETRAWTQIGEVVLV
;
A
#
# COMPACT_ATOMS: atom_id res chain seq x y z
N MET A 1 5.40 -23.10 -24.48
CA MET A 1 5.40 -21.63 -24.29
C MET A 1 6.09 -21.38 -22.97
N ARG A 2 7.03 -20.43 -22.89
CA ARG A 2 7.76 -20.19 -21.63
C ARG A 2 6.83 -19.52 -20.62
N LYS A 3 6.90 -19.93 -19.36
CA LYS A 3 6.02 -19.51 -18.27
C LYS A 3 6.78 -18.74 -17.20
N TYR A 4 6.09 -17.86 -16.50
CA TYR A 4 6.64 -17.16 -15.34
C TYR A 4 5.69 -17.17 -14.14
N HIS A 5 6.27 -17.16 -12.94
CA HIS A 5 5.55 -17.07 -11.68
C HIS A 5 6.13 -15.92 -10.83
N ILE A 6 5.27 -15.06 -10.29
CA ILE A 6 5.69 -13.97 -9.40
C ILE A 6 5.07 -14.21 -8.03
N HIS A 7 5.92 -14.38 -7.02
CA HIS A 7 5.50 -14.36 -5.62
C HIS A 7 5.63 -12.94 -5.07
N THR A 8 4.50 -12.24 -4.93
CA THR A 8 4.46 -10.92 -4.30
C THR A 8 4.40 -11.04 -2.78
N PHE A 9 5.31 -10.35 -2.09
CA PHE A 9 5.30 -10.16 -0.65
C PHE A 9 5.32 -8.67 -0.33
N GLY A 10 4.34 -8.19 0.42
CA GLY A 10 4.42 -6.84 0.96
C GLY A 10 3.11 -6.07 0.99
N CYS A 11 3.13 -4.94 0.30
CA CYS A 11 2.04 -3.98 0.23
C CYS A 11 1.57 -3.78 -1.22
N GLN A 12 0.61 -2.88 -1.38
CA GLN A 12 -0.02 -2.51 -2.66
C GLN A 12 1.00 -2.01 -3.69
N MET A 13 2.09 -1.35 -3.25
CA MET A 13 3.19 -0.99 -4.14
C MET A 13 3.90 -2.21 -4.71
N ASN A 14 4.08 -3.28 -3.93
CA ASN A 14 4.66 -4.52 -4.44
C ASN A 14 3.70 -5.22 -5.41
N GLU A 15 2.39 -5.18 -5.17
CA GLU A 15 1.42 -5.69 -6.15
C GLU A 15 1.52 -4.95 -7.48
N HIS A 16 1.57 -3.62 -7.45
CA HIS A 16 1.75 -2.80 -8.65
C HIS A 16 3.09 -3.06 -9.36
N ASP A 17 4.21 -3.14 -8.60
CA ASP A 17 5.51 -3.50 -9.16
C ASP A 17 5.47 -4.88 -9.84
N SER A 18 4.71 -5.85 -9.28
CA SER A 18 4.52 -7.17 -9.89
C SER A 18 3.69 -7.12 -11.17
N GLU A 19 2.72 -6.20 -11.29
CA GLU A 19 2.01 -5.96 -12.56
C GLU A 19 2.97 -5.46 -13.64
N ILE A 20 3.90 -4.56 -13.29
CA ILE A 20 4.91 -4.04 -14.22
C ILE A 20 5.88 -5.16 -14.62
N ILE A 21 6.42 -5.91 -13.66
CA ILE A 21 7.30 -7.06 -13.93
C ILE A 21 6.60 -8.07 -14.84
N GLY A 22 5.33 -8.39 -14.56
CA GLY A 22 4.53 -9.28 -15.40
C GLY A 22 4.33 -8.74 -16.81
N GLY A 23 4.04 -7.44 -16.96
CA GLY A 23 3.88 -6.79 -18.27
C GLY A 23 5.17 -6.85 -19.11
N ILE A 24 6.33 -6.63 -18.48
CA ILE A 24 7.64 -6.75 -19.15
C ILE A 24 7.88 -8.19 -19.63
N LEU A 25 7.57 -9.18 -18.78
CA LEU A 25 7.72 -10.60 -19.12
C LEU A 25 6.77 -11.03 -20.25
N GLU A 26 5.52 -10.58 -20.23
CA GLU A 26 4.56 -10.88 -21.29
C GLU A 26 4.96 -10.25 -22.64
N GLN A 27 5.56 -9.05 -22.64
CA GLN A 27 6.13 -8.45 -23.86
C GLN A 27 7.30 -9.27 -24.43
N ARG A 28 8.06 -9.99 -23.59
CA ARG A 28 9.08 -10.96 -24.04
C ARG A 28 8.50 -12.33 -24.43
N GLY A 29 7.17 -12.48 -24.44
CA GLY A 29 6.47 -13.69 -24.89
C GLY A 29 6.30 -14.78 -23.82
N PHE A 30 6.52 -14.47 -22.55
CA PHE A 30 6.22 -15.39 -21.46
C PHE A 30 4.72 -15.36 -21.10
N GLN A 31 4.23 -16.42 -20.46
CA GLN A 31 2.87 -16.51 -19.96
C GLN A 31 2.85 -16.71 -18.44
N ALA A 32 1.95 -16.02 -17.74
CA ALA A 32 1.78 -16.22 -16.30
C ALA A 32 1.32 -17.65 -15.96
N THR A 33 1.84 -18.22 -14.88
CA THR A 33 1.36 -19.49 -14.28
C THR A 33 1.14 -19.31 -12.78
N ASP A 34 0.15 -20.02 -12.22
CA ASP A 34 -0.09 -20.06 -10.77
C ASP A 34 0.79 -21.08 -10.04
N SER A 35 1.41 -22.00 -10.77
CA SER A 35 2.31 -23.02 -10.24
C SER A 35 3.78 -22.62 -10.44
N PRO A 36 4.60 -22.54 -9.38
CA PRO A 36 6.05 -22.32 -9.53
C PRO A 36 6.75 -23.51 -10.20
N ASP A 37 6.24 -24.74 -10.05
CA ASP A 37 6.85 -25.95 -10.62
C ASP A 37 6.77 -25.98 -12.17
N ASP A 38 5.83 -25.23 -12.74
CA ASP A 38 5.60 -25.11 -14.18
C ASP A 38 6.33 -23.91 -14.80
N ALA A 39 7.05 -23.11 -14.02
CA ALA A 39 7.61 -21.84 -14.47
C ALA A 39 9.04 -21.99 -15.01
N ASP A 40 9.37 -21.22 -16.04
CA ASP A 40 10.76 -21.03 -16.51
C ASP A 40 11.43 -19.84 -15.81
N ILE A 41 10.64 -18.93 -15.23
CA ILE A 41 11.11 -17.80 -14.44
C ILE A 41 10.27 -17.70 -13.16
N ILE A 42 10.92 -17.70 -12.00
CA ILE A 42 10.27 -17.44 -10.71
C ILE A 42 10.85 -16.18 -10.09
N ILE A 43 10.04 -15.14 -9.88
CA ILE A 43 10.46 -13.88 -9.26
C ILE A 43 9.78 -13.71 -7.90
N PHE A 44 10.58 -13.45 -6.87
CA PHE A 44 10.09 -13.02 -5.56
C PHE A 44 10.13 -11.50 -5.51
N ASN A 45 8.98 -10.83 -5.58
CA ASN A 45 8.90 -9.39 -5.36
C ASN A 45 8.65 -9.11 -3.88
N THR A 46 9.61 -8.48 -3.22
CA THR A 46 9.72 -8.52 -1.76
C THR A 46 9.56 -7.16 -1.09
N CYS A 47 9.20 -7.18 0.19
CA CYS A 47 9.06 -6.00 1.03
C CYS A 47 10.01 -6.07 2.23
N CYS A 48 10.52 -4.90 2.63
CA CYS A 48 11.36 -4.73 3.81
C CYS A 48 10.68 -3.92 4.92
N VAL A 49 9.38 -3.61 4.78
CA VAL A 49 8.62 -2.72 5.67
C VAL A 49 7.65 -3.47 6.59
N ARG A 50 7.42 -4.78 6.38
CA ARG A 50 6.72 -5.62 7.36
C ARG A 50 7.74 -6.50 8.09
N GLU A 51 7.43 -6.94 9.31
CA GLU A 51 8.28 -7.88 10.06
C GLU A 51 7.96 -9.32 9.60
N ASN A 52 8.99 -10.15 9.41
CA ASN A 52 8.96 -11.52 8.87
C ASN A 52 9.00 -11.80 7.34
N PRO A 53 8.86 -10.85 6.38
CA PRO A 53 9.04 -11.18 4.97
C PRO A 53 10.44 -11.70 4.68
N GLU A 54 11.49 -11.06 5.19
CA GLU A 54 12.88 -11.41 4.84
C GLU A 54 13.19 -12.87 5.18
N ARG A 55 12.97 -13.30 6.44
CA ARG A 55 13.20 -14.70 6.83
C ARG A 55 12.36 -15.69 6.02
N LYS A 56 11.09 -15.37 5.75
CA LYS A 56 10.20 -16.23 4.95
C LYS A 56 10.67 -16.32 3.49
N VAL A 57 11.13 -15.21 2.91
CA VAL A 57 11.65 -15.15 1.54
C VAL A 57 12.93 -15.98 1.43
N TYR A 58 13.89 -15.81 2.35
CA TYR A 58 15.11 -16.61 2.33
C TYR A 58 14.83 -18.12 2.41
N GLY A 59 13.89 -18.53 3.27
CA GLY A 59 13.46 -19.93 3.37
C GLY A 59 12.85 -20.43 2.06
N ARG A 60 11.85 -19.73 1.52
CA ARG A 60 11.17 -20.13 0.28
C ARG A 60 12.08 -20.15 -0.94
N VAL A 61 12.96 -19.16 -1.08
CA VAL A 61 13.93 -19.14 -2.19
C VAL A 61 14.95 -20.27 -2.02
N ALA A 62 15.34 -20.61 -0.79
CA ALA A 62 16.23 -21.76 -0.55
C ALA A 62 15.58 -23.10 -0.95
N GLU A 63 14.26 -23.26 -0.77
CA GLU A 63 13.51 -24.45 -1.18
C GLU A 63 13.55 -24.66 -2.71
N LEU A 64 13.62 -23.59 -3.51
CA LEU A 64 13.73 -23.68 -4.98
C LEU A 64 15.09 -24.22 -5.47
N LYS A 65 16.06 -24.45 -4.59
CA LYS A 65 17.34 -25.05 -4.97
C LYS A 65 17.14 -26.43 -5.63
N THR A 66 16.18 -27.22 -5.14
CA THR A 66 15.87 -28.54 -5.71
C THR A 66 15.36 -28.41 -7.14
N LEU A 67 14.40 -27.50 -7.37
CA LEU A 67 13.86 -27.20 -8.70
C LEU A 67 14.95 -26.72 -9.67
N LYS A 68 15.89 -25.87 -9.23
CA LYS A 68 17.03 -25.42 -10.05
C LYS A 68 18.02 -26.53 -10.38
N ILE A 69 18.15 -27.55 -9.52
CA ILE A 69 18.99 -28.73 -9.82
C ILE A 69 18.32 -29.62 -10.87
N GLU A 70 16.99 -29.78 -10.79
CA GLU A 70 16.21 -30.56 -11.76
C GLU A 70 16.07 -29.85 -13.11
N ASN A 71 15.95 -28.52 -13.09
CA ASN A 71 15.92 -27.66 -14.26
C ASN A 71 16.98 -26.55 -14.15
N PRO A 72 18.19 -26.76 -14.71
CA PRO A 72 19.25 -25.75 -14.69
C PRO A 72 18.89 -24.43 -15.40
N ASP A 73 17.98 -24.49 -16.38
CA ASP A 73 17.53 -23.35 -17.19
C ASP A 73 16.49 -22.48 -16.47
N LEU A 74 15.94 -22.93 -15.33
CA LEU A 74 15.02 -22.16 -14.50
C LEU A 74 15.68 -20.88 -13.99
N ILE A 75 15.13 -19.70 -14.30
CA ILE A 75 15.63 -18.43 -13.78
C ILE A 75 14.98 -18.11 -12.44
N ILE A 76 15.77 -17.93 -11.39
CA ILE A 76 15.28 -17.51 -10.07
C ILE A 76 15.70 -16.06 -9.81
N GLY A 77 14.70 -15.20 -9.60
CA GLY A 77 14.86 -13.76 -9.37
C GLY A 77 14.38 -13.31 -7.99
N ILE A 78 15.06 -12.32 -7.41
CA ILE A 78 14.57 -11.56 -6.25
C ILE A 78 14.51 -10.06 -6.59
N SER A 79 13.36 -9.45 -6.34
CA SER A 79 13.10 -8.03 -6.58
C SER A 79 12.49 -7.35 -5.35
N GLY A 80 12.28 -6.04 -5.43
CA GLY A 80 11.53 -5.24 -4.47
C GLY A 80 12.40 -4.57 -3.41
N CYS A 81 11.74 -4.02 -2.38
CA CYS A 81 12.40 -3.14 -1.40
C CYS A 81 13.49 -3.84 -0.59
N MET A 82 13.39 -5.16 -0.35
CA MET A 82 14.42 -5.92 0.36
C MET A 82 15.71 -5.98 -0.46
N ALA A 83 15.61 -6.28 -1.77
CA ALA A 83 16.78 -6.34 -2.65
C ALA A 83 17.55 -5.01 -2.64
N GLN A 84 16.83 -3.89 -2.57
CA GLN A 84 17.38 -2.53 -2.56
C GLN A 84 18.05 -2.12 -1.23
N GLN A 85 17.91 -2.89 -0.14
CA GLN A 85 18.53 -2.55 1.13
C GLN A 85 20.06 -2.59 1.04
N PRO A 86 20.77 -1.65 1.71
CA PRO A 86 22.23 -1.63 1.70
C PRO A 86 22.87 -2.94 2.15
N GLY A 87 23.69 -3.54 1.28
CA GLY A 87 24.41 -4.79 1.53
C GLY A 87 23.57 -6.06 1.41
N GLU A 88 22.30 -5.98 0.99
CA GLU A 88 21.41 -7.14 0.91
C GLU A 88 21.62 -7.96 -0.37
N ALA A 89 21.95 -7.32 -1.50
CA ALA A 89 22.28 -8.00 -2.75
C ALA A 89 23.50 -8.94 -2.60
N GLU A 90 24.55 -8.49 -1.93
CA GLU A 90 25.77 -9.26 -1.64
C GLU A 90 25.47 -10.41 -0.67
N ARG A 91 24.57 -10.18 0.29
CA ARG A 91 24.13 -11.22 1.22
C ARG A 91 23.30 -12.29 0.51
N ILE A 92 22.42 -11.91 -0.41
CA ILE A 92 21.70 -12.84 -1.28
C ILE A 92 22.70 -13.63 -2.13
N ALA A 93 23.67 -12.97 -2.77
CA ALA A 93 24.72 -13.64 -3.56
C ALA A 93 25.45 -14.72 -2.75
N LYS A 94 25.79 -14.43 -1.49
CA LYS A 94 26.52 -15.34 -0.61
C LYS A 94 25.66 -16.48 -0.07
N ARG A 95 24.40 -16.23 0.28
CA ARG A 95 23.53 -17.21 0.97
C ARG A 95 22.67 -18.05 0.02
N LEU A 96 22.34 -17.50 -1.15
CA LEU A 96 21.46 -18.11 -2.15
C LEU A 96 22.18 -18.13 -3.51
N PRO A 97 23.25 -18.94 -3.65
CA PRO A 97 24.07 -18.97 -4.86
C PRO A 97 23.33 -19.52 -6.09
N HIS A 98 22.12 -20.08 -5.93
CA HIS A 98 21.25 -20.52 -7.02
C HIS A 98 20.29 -19.43 -7.54
N VAL A 99 20.31 -18.23 -6.95
CA VAL A 99 19.60 -17.05 -7.48
C VAL A 99 20.40 -16.48 -8.66
N ASP A 100 19.74 -16.30 -9.80
CA ASP A 100 20.36 -15.83 -11.04
C ASP A 100 20.25 -14.30 -11.18
N LEU A 101 19.14 -13.74 -10.69
CA LEU A 101 18.72 -12.36 -10.91
C LEU A 101 18.39 -11.65 -9.59
N VAL A 102 18.95 -10.47 -9.35
CA VAL A 102 18.57 -9.59 -8.23
C VAL A 102 18.41 -8.17 -8.75
N PHE A 103 17.25 -7.54 -8.52
CA PHE A 103 17.05 -6.16 -8.93
C PHE A 103 16.26 -5.30 -7.94
N GLY A 104 16.65 -4.03 -7.84
CA GLY A 104 16.02 -3.06 -6.96
C GLY A 104 14.66 -2.55 -7.45
N THR A 105 13.95 -1.83 -6.59
CA THR A 105 12.65 -1.19 -6.89
C THR A 105 12.75 -0.15 -8.01
N MET A 106 13.93 0.44 -8.23
CA MET A 106 14.18 1.43 -9.26
C MET A 106 14.74 0.84 -10.55
N ASN A 107 15.05 -0.46 -10.57
CA ASN A 107 15.68 -1.14 -11.71
C ASN A 107 14.69 -2.07 -12.44
N ILE A 108 13.38 -1.98 -12.16
CA ILE A 108 12.37 -2.83 -12.80
C ILE A 108 12.39 -2.67 -14.34
N HIS A 109 12.61 -1.45 -14.83
CA HIS A 109 12.70 -1.14 -16.25
C HIS A 109 13.90 -1.81 -16.96
N GLU A 110 14.96 -2.17 -16.22
CA GLU A 110 16.15 -2.84 -16.74
C GLU A 110 15.95 -4.36 -16.85
N LEU A 111 14.84 -4.91 -16.36
CA LEU A 111 14.58 -6.35 -16.34
C LEU A 111 14.84 -7.06 -17.69
N PRO A 112 14.48 -6.52 -18.87
CA PRO A 112 14.81 -7.16 -20.14
C PRO A 112 16.32 -7.41 -20.32
N GLU A 113 17.14 -6.38 -20.06
CA GLU A 113 18.60 -6.45 -20.19
C GLU A 113 19.23 -7.38 -19.15
N LEU A 114 18.63 -7.44 -17.95
CA LEU A 114 19.08 -8.37 -16.91
C LEU A 114 18.77 -9.82 -17.26
N LEU A 115 17.63 -10.08 -17.89
CA LEU A 115 17.31 -11.41 -18.39
C LEU A 115 18.25 -11.83 -19.51
N ASP A 116 18.61 -10.93 -20.43
CA ASP A 116 19.58 -11.23 -21.49
C ASP A 116 20.95 -11.64 -20.91
N GLN A 117 21.40 -10.99 -19.82
CA GLN A 117 22.63 -11.37 -19.11
C GLN A 117 22.53 -12.76 -18.48
N VAL A 118 21.38 -13.09 -17.88
CA VAL A 118 21.14 -14.42 -17.29
C VAL A 118 21.09 -15.50 -18.36
N GLU A 119 20.43 -15.23 -19.48
CA GLU A 119 20.35 -16.15 -20.63
C GLU A 119 21.72 -16.35 -21.29
N ALA A 120 22.64 -15.38 -21.18
CA ALA A 120 24.04 -15.51 -21.60
C ALA A 120 24.93 -16.29 -20.58
N GLY A 121 24.36 -16.77 -19.47
CA GLY A 121 25.07 -17.55 -18.45
C GLY A 121 25.73 -16.74 -17.34
N HIS A 122 25.37 -15.45 -17.18
CA HIS A 122 25.88 -14.59 -16.13
C HIS A 122 24.84 -14.35 -15.03
N LYS A 123 25.29 -14.07 -13.80
CA LYS A 123 24.40 -13.55 -12.77
C LYS A 123 24.18 -12.05 -12.97
N ALA A 124 22.93 -11.60 -12.89
CA ALA A 124 22.56 -10.21 -13.10
C ALA A 124 22.06 -9.57 -11.80
N TYR A 125 22.92 -8.78 -11.15
CA TYR A 125 22.62 -8.15 -9.86
C TYR A 125 22.69 -6.63 -10.07
N ARG A 126 21.53 -5.96 -9.97
CA ARG A 126 21.40 -4.51 -10.15
C ARG A 126 20.50 -3.90 -9.08
N VAL A 127 21.15 -3.28 -8.10
CA VAL A 127 20.45 -2.44 -7.14
C VAL A 127 20.92 -1.02 -7.36
N TRP A 128 20.03 -0.06 -7.20
CA TRP A 128 20.40 1.33 -7.38
C TRP A 128 21.33 1.78 -6.25
N GLU A 129 22.51 2.28 -6.60
CA GLU A 129 23.53 2.78 -5.66
C GLU A 129 23.71 4.31 -5.75
N GLY A 130 22.89 4.96 -6.59
CA GLY A 130 23.07 6.35 -7.01
C GLY A 130 22.69 7.41 -5.97
N ASP A 131 23.02 8.66 -6.30
CA ASP A 131 22.62 9.84 -5.53
C ASP A 131 21.16 10.20 -5.87
N PRO A 132 20.25 10.23 -4.87
CA PRO A 132 18.87 10.64 -5.08
C PRO A 132 18.69 12.02 -5.72
N GLU A 133 19.70 12.89 -5.65
CA GLU A 133 19.68 14.24 -6.23
C GLU A 133 20.01 14.27 -7.73
N ARG A 134 20.63 13.23 -8.29
CA ARG A 134 21.18 13.25 -9.66
C ARG A 134 20.60 12.19 -10.59
N ASP A 135 20.19 11.04 -10.06
CA ASP A 135 19.83 9.89 -10.88
C ASP A 135 18.41 9.38 -10.58
N GLY A 136 17.52 9.58 -11.55
CA GLY A 136 16.29 8.80 -11.67
C GLY A 136 15.07 9.65 -11.91
N GLY A 137 14.84 10.02 -13.18
CA GLY A 137 13.48 10.34 -13.62
C GLY A 137 12.60 9.09 -13.53
N ILE A 138 11.28 9.28 -13.45
CA ILE A 138 10.35 8.16 -13.54
C ILE A 138 10.30 7.71 -15.00
N ILE A 139 10.47 6.41 -15.23
CA ILE A 139 10.27 5.80 -16.54
C ILE A 139 8.76 5.56 -16.70
N GLU A 140 8.14 6.42 -17.49
CA GLU A 140 6.72 6.32 -17.83
C GLU A 140 6.51 5.29 -18.95
N GLY A 141 5.27 4.81 -19.11
CA GLY A 141 4.89 3.95 -20.23
C GLY A 141 5.47 2.53 -20.19
N LEU A 142 5.94 2.07 -19.03
CA LEU A 142 6.30 0.66 -18.84
C LEU A 142 5.07 -0.23 -19.07
N PRO A 143 5.23 -1.44 -19.64
CA PRO A 143 4.14 -2.37 -19.80
C PRO A 143 3.61 -2.86 -18.46
N ILE A 144 2.30 -2.96 -18.34
CA ILE A 144 1.65 -3.37 -17.10
C ILE A 144 0.63 -4.47 -17.39
N ARG A 145 0.80 -5.61 -16.74
CA ARG A 145 -0.20 -6.68 -16.75
C ARG A 145 -1.18 -6.47 -15.61
N ARG A 146 -2.32 -5.85 -15.90
CA ARG A 146 -3.37 -5.61 -14.91
C ARG A 146 -3.97 -6.90 -14.39
N VAL A 147 -4.15 -6.98 -13.07
CA VAL A 147 -4.96 -8.04 -12.48
C VAL A 147 -6.44 -7.77 -12.80
N PRO A 148 -7.19 -8.74 -13.37
CA PRO A 148 -8.61 -8.57 -13.64
C PRO A 148 -9.38 -8.24 -12.35
N GLY A 149 -10.07 -7.10 -12.34
CA GLY A 149 -10.51 -6.50 -11.08
C GLY A 149 -11.65 -5.51 -11.27
N VAL A 150 -12.03 -4.87 -10.17
CA VAL A 150 -12.84 -3.66 -10.20
C VAL A 150 -11.97 -2.44 -9.90
N SER A 151 -10.98 -2.61 -9.03
CA SER A 151 -10.01 -1.58 -8.66
C SER A 151 -8.69 -1.79 -9.38
N ALA A 152 -8.09 -0.71 -9.88
CA ALA A 152 -6.75 -0.67 -10.43
C ALA A 152 -5.80 0.16 -9.55
N TRP A 153 -4.55 -0.29 -9.44
CA TRP A 153 -3.49 0.43 -8.73
C TRP A 153 -2.77 1.40 -9.67
N VAL A 154 -2.75 2.68 -9.29
CA VAL A 154 -2.08 3.74 -10.07
C VAL A 154 -1.08 4.44 -9.16
N SER A 155 0.21 4.13 -9.30
CA SER A 155 1.23 4.94 -8.62
C SER A 155 1.24 6.35 -9.20
N ILE A 156 1.24 7.38 -8.35
CA ILE A 156 1.32 8.79 -8.78
C ILE A 156 2.63 9.45 -8.34
N ILE A 157 3.27 8.90 -7.31
CA ILE A 157 4.50 9.42 -6.73
C ILE A 157 5.33 8.25 -6.18
N TYR A 158 6.65 8.35 -6.30
CA TYR A 158 7.59 7.38 -5.75
C TYR A 158 8.52 8.05 -4.75
N GLY A 159 9.00 7.30 -3.76
CA GLY A 159 9.95 7.76 -2.76
C GLY A 159 9.33 8.66 -1.68
N CYS A 160 10.11 9.02 -0.66
CA CYS A 160 9.61 9.80 0.48
C CYS A 160 10.68 10.70 1.08
N ASN A 161 10.34 11.97 1.35
CA ASN A 161 11.26 12.96 1.93
C ASN A 161 11.06 13.18 3.43
N ASN A 162 10.22 12.36 4.08
CA ASN A 162 9.90 12.55 5.50
C ASN A 162 10.99 12.09 6.47
N PHE A 163 11.79 11.08 6.09
CA PHE A 163 12.84 10.50 6.95
C PHE A 163 12.37 10.25 8.40
N CYS A 164 11.18 9.67 8.55
CA CYS A 164 10.69 9.21 9.84
C CYS A 164 11.70 8.22 10.41
N SER A 165 12.05 8.35 11.70
CA SER A 165 13.24 7.68 12.24
C SER A 165 13.17 6.14 12.21
N TYR A 166 11.98 5.56 12.14
CA TYR A 166 11.72 4.11 12.01
C TYR A 166 11.58 3.62 10.56
N CYS A 167 11.54 4.52 9.57
CA CYS A 167 11.14 4.20 8.21
C CYS A 167 12.34 4.02 7.29
N ILE A 168 12.45 2.85 6.67
CA ILE A 168 13.53 2.53 5.71
C ILE A 168 13.24 3.04 4.30
N VAL A 169 11.99 3.41 4.00
CA VAL A 169 11.49 3.74 2.67
C VAL A 169 12.36 4.75 1.90
N PRO A 170 12.82 5.88 2.49
CA PRO A 170 13.66 6.84 1.76
C PRO A 170 14.96 6.23 1.21
N HIS A 171 15.47 5.16 1.84
CA HIS A 171 16.69 4.48 1.42
C HIS A 171 16.44 3.40 0.35
N VAL A 172 15.23 2.86 0.26
CA VAL A 172 14.90 1.73 -0.64
C VAL A 172 13.95 2.10 -1.78
N ARG A 173 13.41 3.32 -1.78
CA ARG A 173 12.55 3.88 -2.84
C ARG A 173 13.02 5.26 -3.30
N GLY A 174 14.05 5.83 -2.68
CA GLY A 174 14.60 7.14 -3.01
C GLY A 174 13.77 8.32 -2.47
N ARG A 175 14.12 9.51 -2.97
CA ARG A 175 13.43 10.79 -2.72
C ARG A 175 12.10 10.85 -3.46
N GLU A 176 11.23 11.76 -3.03
CA GLU A 176 9.95 12.01 -3.70
C GLU A 176 10.15 12.43 -5.15
N ARG A 177 9.46 11.74 -6.05
CA ARG A 177 9.38 12.04 -7.47
C ARG A 177 7.94 11.84 -7.91
N SER A 178 7.32 12.89 -8.43
CA SER A 178 5.96 12.85 -8.95
C SER A 178 5.98 12.38 -10.38
N ARG A 179 5.03 11.51 -10.73
CA ARG A 179 4.76 11.17 -12.13
C ARG A 179 4.25 12.40 -12.87
N ARG A 180 4.34 12.34 -14.20
CA ARG A 180 3.81 13.42 -15.04
C ARG A 180 2.28 13.44 -14.94
N PHE A 181 1.74 14.64 -14.76
CA PHE A 181 0.31 14.86 -14.57
C PHE A 181 -0.51 14.22 -15.69
N GLU A 182 -0.15 14.50 -16.94
CA GLU A 182 -0.88 14.04 -18.13
C GLU A 182 -0.83 12.52 -18.28
N GLU A 183 0.30 11.89 -17.94
CA GLU A 183 0.45 10.42 -17.99
C GLU A 183 -0.47 9.71 -17.00
N ILE A 184 -0.67 10.28 -15.80
CA ILE A 184 -1.61 9.75 -14.82
C ILE A 184 -3.05 9.86 -15.34
N ILE A 185 -3.44 11.03 -15.86
CA ILE A 185 -4.80 11.24 -16.40
C ILE A 185 -5.08 10.26 -17.54
N ASP A 186 -4.13 10.12 -18.47
CA ASP A 186 -4.29 9.23 -19.63
C ASP A 186 -4.32 7.76 -19.23
N GLU A 187 -3.55 7.36 -18.21
CA GLU A 187 -3.65 6.00 -17.64
C GLU A 187 -5.02 5.74 -17.02
N VAL A 188 -5.54 6.68 -16.23
CA VAL A 188 -6.86 6.53 -15.59
C VAL A 188 -7.99 6.49 -16.63
N LYS A 189 -7.90 7.31 -17.69
CA LYS A 189 -8.83 7.23 -18.84
C LYS A 189 -8.83 5.85 -19.49
N ARG A 190 -7.64 5.27 -19.75
CA ARG A 190 -7.52 3.92 -20.32
C ARG A 190 -8.12 2.87 -19.38
N LEU A 191 -7.87 2.95 -18.08
CA LEU A 191 -8.44 2.04 -17.10
C LEU A 191 -9.97 2.08 -17.08
N GLY A 192 -10.57 3.26 -17.20
CA GLY A 192 -12.02 3.40 -17.36
C GLY A 192 -12.55 2.72 -18.63
N GLN A 193 -11.82 2.85 -19.76
CA GLN A 193 -12.16 2.18 -21.03
C GLN A 193 -12.01 0.64 -20.94
N GLU A 194 -11.08 0.16 -20.12
CA GLU A 194 -10.87 -1.26 -19.83
C GLU A 194 -11.90 -1.83 -18.84
N GLY A 195 -12.78 -1.00 -18.28
CA GLY A 195 -13.88 -1.40 -17.41
C GLY A 195 -13.57 -1.43 -15.92
N PHE A 196 -12.46 -0.82 -15.48
CA PHE A 196 -12.20 -0.63 -14.05
C PHE A 196 -13.12 0.45 -13.48
N GLY A 197 -13.90 0.11 -12.45
CA GLY A 197 -14.81 1.04 -11.80
C GLY A 197 -14.16 1.90 -10.70
N GLU A 198 -12.99 1.50 -10.20
CA GLU A 198 -12.26 2.21 -9.17
C GLU A 198 -10.76 2.32 -9.51
N VAL A 199 -10.15 3.46 -9.19
CA VAL A 199 -8.70 3.61 -9.15
C VAL A 199 -8.25 3.92 -7.74
N VAL A 200 -7.15 3.30 -7.32
CA VAL A 200 -6.51 3.59 -6.05
C VAL A 200 -5.14 4.20 -6.33
N LEU A 201 -5.01 5.49 -6.03
CA LEU A 201 -3.79 6.25 -6.16
C LEU A 201 -2.79 5.81 -5.09
N LEU A 202 -1.61 5.40 -5.53
CA LEU A 202 -0.56 4.86 -4.68
C LEU A 202 0.67 5.78 -4.66
N GLY A 203 1.34 5.76 -3.51
CA GLY A 203 2.62 6.39 -3.32
C GLY A 203 3.08 6.17 -1.88
N GLN A 204 4.32 6.55 -1.58
CA GLN A 204 4.79 6.55 -0.19
C GLN A 204 4.28 7.76 0.60
N ASN A 205 3.90 8.83 -0.08
CA ASN A 205 3.34 10.05 0.48
C ASN A 205 2.52 10.78 -0.60
N VAL A 206 1.28 10.37 -0.84
CA VAL A 206 0.50 10.85 -2.00
C VAL A 206 0.22 12.35 -1.98
N ASN A 207 0.04 12.94 -0.80
CA ASN A 207 -0.20 14.38 -0.65
C ASN A 207 1.07 15.24 -0.80
N ALA A 208 2.24 14.63 -1.03
CA ALA A 208 3.42 15.34 -1.48
C ALA A 208 3.52 15.44 -3.02
N TYR A 209 2.59 14.81 -3.77
CA TYR A 209 2.55 14.92 -5.23
C TYR A 209 2.53 16.38 -5.67
N GLY A 210 3.34 16.69 -6.68
CA GLY A 210 3.43 18.02 -7.28
C GLY A 210 4.50 18.93 -6.69
N ARG A 211 5.08 18.61 -5.50
CA ARG A 211 6.10 19.45 -4.87
C ARG A 211 7.40 19.59 -5.65
N ASP A 212 7.72 18.56 -6.43
CA ASP A 212 8.87 18.50 -7.33
C ASP A 212 8.53 18.94 -8.76
N LEU A 213 7.25 19.18 -9.07
CA LEU A 213 6.82 19.71 -10.35
C LEU A 213 7.01 21.23 -10.39
N LYS A 214 7.46 21.75 -11.54
CA LYS A 214 7.75 23.19 -11.73
C LYS A 214 6.54 24.03 -12.14
N ASP A 215 5.42 23.38 -12.44
CA ASP A 215 4.19 24.02 -12.93
C ASP A 215 3.23 24.44 -11.81
N GLY A 216 3.56 24.11 -10.55
CA GLY A 216 2.79 24.49 -9.37
C GLY A 216 1.54 23.65 -9.11
N ARG A 217 1.26 22.64 -9.93
CA ARG A 217 0.14 21.71 -9.71
C ARG A 217 0.45 20.81 -8.53
N ASP A 218 -0.55 20.57 -7.68
CA ASP A 218 -0.44 19.73 -6.49
C ASP A 218 -1.40 18.52 -6.54
N PHE A 219 -1.43 17.76 -5.45
CA PHE A 219 -2.31 16.59 -5.34
C PHE A 219 -3.80 16.93 -5.45
N ALA A 220 -4.24 18.10 -4.98
CA ALA A 220 -5.63 18.52 -5.11
C ALA A 220 -5.97 18.79 -6.59
N ASP A 221 -5.07 19.44 -7.35
CA ASP A 221 -5.27 19.64 -8.79
C ASP A 221 -5.34 18.32 -9.55
N LEU A 222 -4.57 17.32 -9.13
CA LEU A 222 -4.64 15.98 -9.72
C LEU A 222 -5.97 15.29 -9.43
N LEU A 223 -6.45 15.34 -8.18
CA LEU A 223 -7.76 14.78 -7.83
C LEU A 223 -8.88 15.46 -8.62
N HIS A 224 -8.83 16.77 -8.75
CA HIS A 224 -9.80 17.54 -9.54
C HIS A 224 -9.88 17.04 -10.98
N ALA A 225 -8.74 16.95 -11.67
CA ALA A 225 -8.71 16.49 -13.06
C ALA A 225 -9.12 15.00 -13.21
N LEU A 226 -8.87 14.18 -12.20
CA LEU A 226 -9.32 12.79 -12.19
C LEU A 226 -10.82 12.66 -11.92
N ASP A 227 -11.41 13.54 -11.12
CA ASP A 227 -12.86 13.57 -10.85
C ASP A 227 -13.65 13.86 -12.14
N GLU A 228 -13.09 14.67 -13.04
CA GLU A 228 -13.65 14.95 -14.37
C GLU A 228 -13.40 13.84 -15.41
N THR A 229 -12.65 12.80 -15.05
CA THR A 229 -12.28 11.74 -16.00
C THR A 229 -13.40 10.70 -16.14
N PRO A 230 -13.97 10.51 -17.34
CA PRO A 230 -15.07 9.58 -17.53
C PRO A 230 -14.62 8.12 -17.38
N GLY A 231 -15.54 7.27 -16.92
CA GLY A 231 -15.35 5.81 -16.85
C GLY A 231 -14.87 5.30 -15.50
N ILE A 232 -14.49 6.18 -14.57
CA ILE A 232 -14.18 5.81 -13.19
C ILE A 232 -15.30 6.28 -12.26
N SER A 233 -15.82 5.35 -11.45
CA SER A 233 -16.87 5.68 -10.48
C SER A 233 -16.30 6.05 -9.11
N ARG A 234 -15.08 5.59 -8.80
CA ARG A 234 -14.43 5.83 -7.50
C ARG A 234 -12.94 6.08 -7.62
N ILE A 235 -12.49 7.13 -6.93
CA ILE A 235 -11.09 7.42 -6.70
C ILE A 235 -10.82 7.23 -5.21
N ARG A 236 -9.82 6.41 -4.90
CA ARG A 236 -9.24 6.34 -3.56
C ARG A 236 -7.78 6.70 -3.64
N TYR A 237 -7.23 7.04 -2.49
CA TYR A 237 -5.79 7.14 -2.32
C TYR A 237 -5.42 6.49 -0.99
N LEU A 238 -4.19 6.02 -0.91
CA LEU A 238 -3.63 5.45 0.31
C LEU A 238 -2.35 6.21 0.67
N THR A 239 -2.03 6.22 1.96
CA THR A 239 -0.75 6.72 2.47
C THR A 239 -0.55 8.23 2.31
N SER A 240 -1.17 9.00 3.21
CA SER A 240 -0.92 10.43 3.38
C SER A 240 0.02 10.72 4.55
N HIS A 241 0.69 11.86 4.55
CA HIS A 241 1.38 12.38 5.72
C HIS A 241 0.61 13.56 6.33
N PRO A 242 0.20 13.55 7.62
CA PRO A 242 -0.65 14.61 8.20
C PRO A 242 -0.09 16.03 8.07
N ARG A 243 1.23 16.20 8.11
CA ARG A 243 1.90 17.50 7.89
C ARG A 243 1.59 18.11 6.51
N ASP A 244 1.39 17.26 5.52
CA ASP A 244 1.31 17.61 4.11
C ASP A 244 -0.16 17.70 3.64
N PHE A 245 -1.13 17.56 4.55
CA PHE A 245 -2.55 17.66 4.24
C PHE A 245 -3.01 19.12 4.31
N THR A 246 -3.46 19.67 3.18
CA THR A 246 -3.79 21.09 3.02
C THR A 246 -5.30 21.32 3.04
N ASP A 247 -5.73 22.56 3.31
CA ASP A 247 -7.15 22.91 3.27
C ASP A 247 -7.71 22.82 1.84
N LYS A 248 -6.89 23.13 0.83
CA LYS A 248 -7.23 22.91 -0.59
C LYS A 248 -7.61 21.46 -0.86
N LEU A 249 -6.82 20.50 -0.35
CA LEU A 249 -7.11 19.07 -0.50
C LEU A 249 -8.39 18.65 0.24
N ILE A 250 -8.65 19.21 1.44
CA ILE A 250 -9.90 18.95 2.17
C ILE A 250 -11.10 19.44 1.33
N CYS A 251 -11.03 20.66 0.79
CA CYS A 251 -12.09 21.22 -0.03
C CYS A 251 -12.34 20.39 -1.29
N GLU A 252 -11.28 19.97 -1.99
CA GLU A 252 -11.39 19.16 -3.20
C GLU A 252 -12.12 17.84 -2.93
N ILE A 253 -11.72 17.12 -1.88
CA ILE A 253 -12.36 15.85 -1.51
C ILE A 253 -13.82 16.08 -1.09
N ALA A 254 -14.12 17.20 -0.43
CA ALA A 254 -15.47 17.53 0.01
C ALA A 254 -16.43 17.85 -1.15
N SER A 255 -15.92 18.42 -2.25
CA SER A 255 -16.73 18.76 -3.43
C SER A 255 -16.82 17.65 -4.48
N SER A 256 -15.97 16.64 -4.39
CA SER A 256 -15.85 15.60 -5.41
C SER A 256 -16.96 14.55 -5.31
N GLU A 257 -17.43 14.08 -6.47
CA GLU A 257 -18.41 12.98 -6.55
C GLU A 257 -17.72 11.60 -6.60
N THR A 258 -16.55 11.50 -7.23
CA THR A 258 -15.85 10.22 -7.41
C THR A 258 -14.82 9.93 -6.30
N VAL A 259 -14.21 10.96 -5.70
CA VAL A 259 -13.23 10.79 -4.62
C VAL A 259 -13.95 10.34 -3.35
N CYS A 260 -13.58 9.16 -2.87
CA CYS A 260 -14.21 8.55 -1.71
C CYS A 260 -13.84 9.26 -0.41
N GLU A 261 -14.80 9.36 0.51
CA GLU A 261 -14.68 9.99 1.84
C GLU A 261 -13.89 9.10 2.84
N HIS A 262 -12.76 8.56 2.41
CA HIS A 262 -11.90 7.68 3.18
C HIS A 262 -10.49 8.27 3.29
N PHE A 263 -10.19 8.77 4.48
CA PHE A 263 -8.93 9.45 4.82
C PHE A 263 -8.03 8.50 5.60
N HIS A 264 -6.95 8.04 5.00
CA HIS A 264 -5.92 7.29 5.70
C HIS A 264 -4.80 8.23 6.18
N LEU A 265 -4.79 8.54 7.48
CA LEU A 265 -3.95 9.56 8.12
C LEU A 265 -3.12 8.96 9.27
N PRO A 266 -1.96 8.36 8.99
CA PRO A 266 -1.08 7.77 9.99
C PRO A 266 -0.64 8.74 11.10
N LEU A 267 -1.18 8.56 12.31
CA LEU A 267 -0.81 9.32 13.51
C LEU A 267 0.53 8.82 14.08
N GLN A 268 0.74 7.51 14.06
CA GLN A 268 1.88 6.77 14.61
C GLN A 268 1.92 6.68 16.14
N ALA A 269 1.77 7.78 16.87
CA ALA A 269 1.70 7.81 18.33
C ALA A 269 0.92 9.04 18.85
N GLY A 270 0.34 8.98 20.05
CA GLY A 270 -0.39 10.10 20.65
C GLY A 270 0.44 11.04 21.53
N SER A 271 1.72 10.73 21.78
CA SER A 271 2.61 11.59 22.57
C SER A 271 3.47 12.47 21.67
N ASN A 272 3.46 13.79 21.92
CA ASN A 272 4.35 14.75 21.26
C ASN A 272 5.84 14.38 21.43
N ARG A 273 6.23 13.79 22.58
CA ARG A 273 7.60 13.34 22.81
C ARG A 273 7.97 12.20 21.87
N VAL A 274 7.10 11.20 21.73
CA VAL A 274 7.31 10.06 20.82
C VAL A 274 7.26 10.52 19.37
N LEU A 275 6.28 11.35 18.99
CA LEU A 275 6.16 11.92 17.64
C LEU A 275 7.41 12.70 17.22
N ALA A 276 8.00 13.48 18.13
CA ALA A 276 9.25 14.19 17.89
C ALA A 276 10.42 13.21 17.65
N ARG A 277 10.56 12.16 18.47
CA ARG A 277 11.59 11.11 18.28
C ARG A 277 11.37 10.29 17.00
N MET A 278 10.12 10.13 16.59
CA MET A 278 9.72 9.52 15.32
C MET A 278 10.03 10.43 14.10
N ASN A 279 10.43 11.68 14.33
CA ASN A 279 10.64 12.70 13.30
C ASN A 279 9.38 12.95 12.45
N ARG A 280 8.22 13.14 13.10
CA ARG A 280 6.93 13.38 12.41
C ARG A 280 6.71 14.83 11.99
N GLY A 281 7.35 15.79 12.65
CA GLY A 281 7.24 17.22 12.30
C GLY A 281 5.84 17.82 12.53
N TYR A 282 5.02 17.20 13.38
CA TYR A 282 3.73 17.73 13.84
C TYR A 282 3.48 17.28 15.29
N THR A 283 2.53 17.95 15.95
CA THR A 283 2.06 17.63 17.30
C THR A 283 0.65 17.02 17.27
N ILE A 284 0.22 16.41 18.38
CA ILE A 284 -1.11 15.84 18.53
C ILE A 284 -2.20 16.90 18.39
N GLU A 285 -1.97 18.12 18.87
CA GLU A 285 -2.92 19.24 18.79
C GLU A 285 -3.15 19.63 17.32
N ARG A 286 -2.07 19.73 16.51
CA ARG A 286 -2.18 20.00 15.08
C ARG A 286 -2.88 18.86 14.34
N TYR A 287 -2.63 17.61 14.74
CA TYR A 287 -3.30 16.46 14.16
C TYR A 287 -4.81 16.45 14.46
N MET A 288 -5.20 16.72 15.71
CA MET A 288 -6.60 16.81 16.13
C MET A 288 -7.33 17.95 15.42
N ASP A 289 -6.68 19.10 15.24
CA ASP A 289 -7.26 20.20 14.47
C ASP A 289 -7.47 19.82 12.98
N LEU A 290 -6.53 19.10 12.36
CA LEU A 290 -6.71 18.57 11.01
C LEU A 290 -7.91 17.62 10.93
N VAL A 291 -8.02 16.66 11.87
CA VAL A 291 -9.17 15.74 11.95
C VAL A 291 -10.49 16.51 12.09
N ARG A 292 -10.51 17.53 12.94
CA ARG A 292 -11.68 18.39 13.15
C ARG A 292 -12.08 19.10 11.85
N ARG A 293 -11.13 19.69 11.12
CA ARG A 293 -11.39 20.36 9.84
C ARG A 293 -11.92 19.39 8.77
N ILE A 294 -11.35 18.18 8.70
CA ILE A 294 -11.83 17.13 7.78
C ILE A 294 -13.28 16.76 8.10
N ARG A 295 -13.61 16.45 9.36
CA ARG A 295 -14.98 16.07 9.76
C ARG A 295 -16.01 17.18 9.55
N GLN A 296 -15.58 18.44 9.65
CA GLN A 296 -16.44 19.59 9.37
C GLN A 296 -16.73 19.74 7.88
N ALA A 297 -15.73 19.54 7.02
CA ALA A 297 -15.88 19.66 5.59
C ALA A 297 -16.56 18.42 4.95
N VAL A 298 -16.30 17.23 5.48
CA VAL A 298 -16.80 15.95 4.97
C VAL A 298 -17.52 15.18 6.09
N PRO A 299 -18.78 15.53 6.40
CA PRO A 299 -19.57 14.81 7.40
C PRO A 299 -19.69 13.32 7.05
N GLY A 300 -19.48 12.45 8.03
CA GLY A 300 -19.55 11.00 7.83
C GLY A 300 -18.31 10.38 7.17
N CYS A 301 -17.23 11.15 6.98
CA CYS A 301 -15.97 10.61 6.48
C CYS A 301 -15.42 9.50 7.38
N SER A 302 -14.76 8.53 6.75
CA SER A 302 -13.97 7.53 7.47
C SER A 302 -12.55 8.02 7.66
N ILE A 303 -12.06 7.99 8.90
CA ILE A 303 -10.65 8.30 9.20
C ILE A 303 -9.98 7.05 9.74
N THR A 304 -8.97 6.57 9.02
CA THR A 304 -8.15 5.43 9.42
C THR A 304 -6.71 5.85 9.67
N THR A 305 -5.97 5.06 10.45
CA THR A 305 -4.62 5.45 10.89
C THR A 305 -3.68 4.25 11.00
N ASP A 306 -2.38 4.54 11.16
CA ASP A 306 -1.37 3.59 11.59
C ASP A 306 -0.87 4.01 12.98
N LEU A 307 -0.66 3.04 13.87
CA LEU A 307 -0.14 3.25 15.22
C LEU A 307 1.00 2.26 15.51
N ILE A 308 2.07 2.76 16.12
CA ILE A 308 3.24 1.98 16.51
C ILE A 308 3.39 2.07 18.03
N VAL A 309 3.41 0.92 18.71
CA VAL A 309 3.67 0.84 20.15
C VAL A 309 5.07 0.33 20.45
N GLY A 310 5.61 0.73 21.60
CA GLY A 310 6.93 0.35 22.10
C GLY A 310 8.07 0.93 21.28
N PHE A 311 7.88 2.14 20.75
CA PHE A 311 8.95 2.89 20.10
C PHE A 311 10.11 3.16 21.10
N PRO A 312 11.38 3.24 20.68
CA PRO A 312 12.50 3.42 21.60
C PRO A 312 12.30 4.66 22.47
N GLY A 313 12.32 4.48 23.79
CA GLY A 313 12.08 5.51 24.80
C GLY A 313 10.61 5.80 25.15
N GLU A 314 9.64 5.06 24.62
CA GLU A 314 8.21 5.18 24.99
C GLU A 314 7.96 4.61 26.40
N ASP A 315 7.47 5.45 27.31
CA ASP A 315 7.04 5.05 28.66
C ASP A 315 5.51 4.92 28.77
N ASP A 316 5.03 4.67 29.99
CA ASP A 316 3.61 4.39 30.24
C ASP A 316 2.73 5.63 30.08
N ASP A 317 3.24 6.83 30.36
CA ASP A 317 2.50 8.08 30.15
C ASP A 317 2.36 8.39 28.64
N ASP A 318 3.42 8.15 27.87
CA ASP A 318 3.37 8.26 26.41
C ASP A 318 2.36 7.29 25.78
N PHE A 319 2.33 6.04 26.26
CA PHE A 319 1.36 5.06 25.80
C PHE A 319 -0.07 5.42 26.22
N ALA A 320 -0.28 5.89 27.45
CA ALA A 320 -1.57 6.36 27.91
C ALA A 320 -2.10 7.54 27.07
N LYS A 321 -1.24 8.47 26.66
CA LYS A 321 -1.59 9.54 25.71
C LYS A 321 -2.02 9.00 24.35
N THR A 322 -1.41 7.92 23.88
CA THR A 322 -1.80 7.24 22.64
C THR A 322 -3.20 6.64 22.74
N LEU A 323 -3.54 5.99 23.86
CA LEU A 323 -4.89 5.48 24.09
C LEU A 323 -5.93 6.61 24.13
N ARG A 324 -5.66 7.69 24.89
CA ARG A 324 -6.54 8.86 24.94
C ARG A 324 -6.78 9.48 23.57
N ALA A 325 -5.72 9.62 22.77
CA ALA A 325 -5.85 10.14 21.41
C ALA A 325 -6.76 9.25 20.54
N VAL A 326 -6.65 7.92 20.66
CA VAL A 326 -7.52 6.98 19.93
C VAL A 326 -8.97 7.09 20.39
N GLU A 327 -9.20 7.18 21.70
CA GLU A 327 -10.54 7.35 22.30
C GLU A 327 -11.21 8.67 21.90
N GLU A 328 -10.44 9.76 21.84
CA GLU A 328 -10.94 11.09 21.48
C GLU A 328 -11.16 11.23 19.97
N ILE A 329 -10.18 10.79 19.17
CA ILE A 329 -10.25 10.89 17.72
C ILE A 329 -11.27 9.90 17.17
N ARG A 330 -11.42 8.72 17.77
CA ARG A 330 -12.37 7.68 17.33
C ARG A 330 -12.18 7.31 15.86
N PHE A 331 -11.04 6.69 15.53
CA PHE A 331 -10.77 6.21 14.18
C PHE A 331 -11.74 5.10 13.78
N ASP A 332 -12.14 5.06 12.51
CA ASP A 332 -12.93 3.97 11.93
C ASP A 332 -12.17 2.65 11.92
N SER A 333 -10.85 2.72 11.77
CA SER A 333 -9.95 1.57 11.80
C SER A 333 -8.52 2.05 12.05
N ALA A 334 -7.71 1.21 12.68
CA ALA A 334 -6.28 1.46 12.82
C ALA A 334 -5.48 0.20 12.48
N PHE A 335 -4.43 0.35 11.68
CA PHE A 335 -3.39 -0.65 11.59
C PHE A 335 -2.42 -0.46 12.76
N THR A 336 -2.33 -1.46 13.61
CA THR A 336 -1.53 -1.40 14.83
C THR A 336 -0.29 -2.28 14.70
N PHE A 337 0.86 -1.74 15.06
CA PHE A 337 2.16 -2.39 14.90
C PHE A 337 2.95 -2.34 16.19
N VAL A 338 3.68 -3.43 16.47
CA VAL A 338 4.77 -3.38 17.44
C VAL A 338 6.01 -2.83 16.75
N TYR A 339 6.70 -1.89 17.40
CA TYR A 339 7.97 -1.41 16.88
C TYR A 339 9.00 -2.55 16.79
N SER A 340 9.49 -2.78 15.58
CA SER A 340 10.57 -3.72 15.27
C SER A 340 11.76 -2.98 14.66
N PRO A 341 12.97 -3.10 15.24
CA PRO A 341 14.17 -2.45 14.70
C PRO A 341 14.49 -2.91 13.28
N ARG A 342 14.69 -1.96 12.38
CA ARG A 342 15.09 -2.23 10.98
C ARG A 342 16.49 -1.75 10.71
N ARG A 343 17.31 -2.60 10.11
CA ARG A 343 18.66 -2.24 9.68
C ARG A 343 18.60 -1.01 8.77
N GLY A 344 19.50 -0.05 9.03
CA GLY A 344 19.59 1.19 8.26
C GLY A 344 18.64 2.31 8.74
N THR A 345 17.77 2.06 9.73
CA THR A 345 16.91 3.12 10.30
C THR A 345 17.53 3.74 11.54
N VAL A 346 17.27 5.03 11.78
CA VAL A 346 17.78 5.76 12.95
C VAL A 346 17.27 5.14 14.25
N ALA A 347 15.97 4.81 14.31
CA ALA A 347 15.33 4.22 15.48
C ALA A 347 15.94 2.87 15.90
N ALA A 348 16.50 2.10 14.95
CA ALA A 348 17.15 0.84 15.28
C ALA A 348 18.42 1.01 16.12
N SER A 349 19.10 2.15 15.99
CA SER A 349 20.27 2.51 16.80
C SER A 349 19.94 3.32 18.06
N MET A 350 18.68 3.71 18.27
CA MET A 350 18.30 4.50 19.45
C MET A 350 18.43 3.68 20.74
N PRO A 351 18.89 4.30 21.84
CA PRO A 351 18.90 3.67 23.16
C PRO A 351 17.46 3.51 23.70
N ASN A 352 17.33 2.77 24.81
CA ASN A 352 16.08 2.55 25.54
C ASN A 352 15.01 1.82 24.71
N GLN A 353 15.40 0.72 24.06
CA GLN A 353 14.48 -0.19 23.40
C GLN A 353 13.49 -0.77 24.42
N VAL A 354 12.19 -0.75 24.10
CA VAL A 354 11.14 -1.27 24.98
C VAL A 354 11.13 -2.81 24.93
N PRO A 355 11.04 -3.51 26.08
CA PRO A 355 10.96 -4.97 26.14
C PRO A 355 9.77 -5.56 25.34
N CYS A 356 9.94 -6.77 24.82
CA CYS A 356 8.94 -7.46 24.00
C CYS A 356 7.63 -7.72 24.75
N GLU A 357 7.71 -8.00 26.05
CA GLU A 357 6.58 -8.27 26.92
C GLU A 357 5.70 -7.03 27.06
N VAL A 358 6.32 -5.86 27.29
CA VAL A 358 5.64 -4.56 27.39
C VAL A 358 5.00 -4.19 26.05
N LYS A 359 5.73 -4.36 24.94
CA LYS A 359 5.19 -4.17 23.58
C LYS A 359 3.94 -5.02 23.33
N SER A 360 3.98 -6.28 23.76
CA SER A 360 2.89 -7.25 23.58
C SER A 360 1.65 -6.88 24.41
N GLN A 361 1.84 -6.39 25.64
CA GLN A 361 0.74 -5.89 26.46
C GLN A 361 0.11 -4.64 25.85
N ARG A 362 0.94 -3.65 25.45
CA ARG A 362 0.50 -2.39 24.87
C ARG A 362 -0.29 -2.61 23.57
N ILE A 363 0.20 -3.46 22.67
CA ILE A 363 -0.50 -3.72 21.40
C ILE A 363 -1.86 -4.38 21.63
N GLN A 364 -1.98 -5.32 22.57
CA GLN A 364 -3.25 -5.96 22.90
C GLN A 364 -4.26 -4.97 23.47
N GLN A 365 -3.82 -4.10 24.39
CA GLN A 365 -4.68 -3.06 24.95
C GLN A 365 -5.15 -2.07 23.87
N LEU A 366 -4.24 -1.63 23.00
CA LEU A 366 -4.57 -0.73 21.89
C LEU A 366 -5.56 -1.36 20.91
N ILE A 367 -5.36 -2.63 20.54
CA ILE A 367 -6.29 -3.38 19.68
C ILE A 367 -7.67 -3.45 20.33
N SER A 368 -7.76 -3.72 21.64
CA SER A 368 -9.03 -3.80 22.36
C SER A 368 -9.80 -2.47 22.27
N VAL A 369 -9.15 -1.36 22.59
CA VAL A 369 -9.78 -0.02 22.56
C VAL A 369 -10.21 0.35 21.14
N GLN A 370 -9.35 0.15 20.14
CA GLN A 370 -9.71 0.43 18.74
C GLN A 370 -10.86 -0.44 18.25
N THR A 371 -10.90 -1.73 18.64
CA THR A 371 -11.98 -2.64 18.23
C THR A 371 -13.32 -2.18 18.78
N GLU A 372 -13.37 -1.79 20.06
CA GLU A 372 -14.60 -1.27 20.67
C GLU A 372 -15.11 -0.01 19.96
N ILE A 373 -14.21 0.94 19.66
CA ILE A 373 -14.55 2.16 18.90
C ILE A 373 -15.08 1.81 17.51
N THR A 374 -14.42 0.87 16.82
CA THR A 374 -14.79 0.42 15.48
C THR A 374 -16.19 -0.18 15.49
N GLU A 375 -16.50 -1.03 16.47
CA GLU A 375 -17.84 -1.61 16.63
C GLU A 375 -18.91 -0.56 16.94
N GLN A 376 -18.60 0.40 17.80
CA GLN A 376 -19.51 1.52 18.12
C GLN A 376 -19.82 2.36 16.88
N ILE A 377 -18.81 2.69 16.07
CA ILE A 377 -18.99 3.42 14.81
C ILE A 377 -19.80 2.58 13.82
N ASN A 378 -19.44 1.32 13.60
CA ASN A 378 -20.14 0.49 12.63
C ASN A 378 -21.61 0.26 13.02
N ARG A 379 -21.92 0.18 14.31
CA ARG A 379 -23.32 0.05 14.78
C ARG A 379 -24.22 1.19 14.34
N THR A 380 -23.68 2.39 14.11
CA THR A 380 -24.48 3.52 13.60
C THR A 380 -24.91 3.32 12.14
N LEU A 381 -24.30 2.37 11.42
CA LEU A 381 -24.69 2.02 10.06
C LEU A 381 -25.86 1.03 10.03
N GLN A 382 -26.22 0.42 11.15
CA GLN A 382 -27.30 -0.58 11.16
C GLN A 382 -28.63 0.08 10.79
N GLY A 383 -29.27 -0.43 9.74
CA GLY A 383 -30.49 0.11 9.16
C GLY A 383 -30.27 1.15 8.07
N GLU A 384 -29.07 1.73 7.96
CA GLU A 384 -28.72 2.70 6.93
C GLU A 384 -28.55 2.05 5.55
N VAL A 385 -28.79 2.83 4.50
CA VAL A 385 -28.56 2.43 3.12
C VAL A 385 -27.21 2.96 2.67
N GLN A 386 -26.32 2.07 2.27
CA GLN A 386 -24.95 2.40 1.85
C GLN A 386 -24.75 2.06 0.38
N GLU A 387 -24.00 2.89 -0.33
CA GLU A 387 -23.58 2.58 -1.69
C GLU A 387 -22.36 1.66 -1.69
N VAL A 388 -22.48 0.52 -2.37
CA VAL A 388 -21.48 -0.54 -2.39
C VAL A 388 -21.01 -0.78 -3.81
N LEU A 389 -19.70 -0.71 -4.03
CA LEU A 389 -19.06 -1.16 -5.26
C LEU A 389 -18.79 -2.66 -5.14
N VAL A 390 -19.41 -3.45 -6.01
CA VAL A 390 -19.38 -4.91 -5.94
C VAL A 390 -18.07 -5.45 -6.50
N GLU A 391 -17.28 -6.14 -5.68
CA GLU A 391 -15.97 -6.68 -6.08
C GLU A 391 -16.08 -8.10 -6.65
N GLY A 392 -17.18 -8.80 -6.37
CA GLY A 392 -17.48 -10.15 -6.84
C GLY A 392 -17.94 -11.06 -5.70
N MET A 393 -17.73 -12.36 -5.85
CA MET A 393 -18.09 -13.36 -4.84
C MET A 393 -17.27 -13.17 -3.56
N SER A 394 -17.90 -13.38 -2.40
CA SER A 394 -17.20 -13.38 -1.12
C SER A 394 -16.18 -14.52 -1.06
N LYS A 395 -14.97 -14.21 -0.58
CA LYS A 395 -13.87 -15.17 -0.42
C LYS A 395 -14.20 -16.31 0.54
N THR A 396 -15.09 -16.08 1.50
CA THR A 396 -15.44 -17.06 2.54
C THR A 396 -16.76 -17.77 2.27
N ASN A 397 -17.61 -17.23 1.39
CA ASN A 397 -18.88 -17.84 1.04
C ASN A 397 -19.27 -17.53 -0.43
N PRO A 398 -19.15 -18.50 -1.35
CA PRO A 398 -19.52 -18.33 -2.76
C PRO A 398 -20.99 -18.00 -3.01
N SER A 399 -21.90 -18.24 -2.06
CA SER A 399 -23.32 -17.88 -2.20
C SER A 399 -23.62 -16.42 -1.90
N MET A 400 -22.59 -15.61 -1.59
CA MET A 400 -22.70 -14.21 -1.23
C MET A 400 -21.80 -13.37 -2.15
N LEU A 401 -22.22 -12.13 -2.41
CA LEU A 401 -21.39 -11.10 -2.99
C LEU A 401 -20.67 -10.32 -1.89
N SER A 402 -19.55 -9.72 -2.27
CA SER A 402 -18.81 -8.78 -1.43
C SER A 402 -18.51 -7.51 -2.21
N GLY A 403 -18.52 -6.39 -1.49
CA GLY A 403 -18.14 -5.11 -2.03
C GLY A 403 -17.73 -4.14 -0.93
N ARG A 404 -17.36 -2.93 -1.31
CA ARG A 404 -16.93 -1.89 -0.37
C ARG A 404 -17.78 -0.63 -0.46
N THR A 405 -18.00 0.01 0.68
CA THR A 405 -18.62 1.35 0.72
C THR A 405 -17.65 2.43 0.23
N ARG A 406 -18.14 3.66 0.06
CA ARG A 406 -17.27 4.83 -0.15
C ARG A 406 -16.32 5.07 1.03
N THR A 407 -16.75 4.77 2.25
CA THR A 407 -15.92 4.76 3.47
C THR A 407 -15.03 3.52 3.64
N ASN A 408 -14.85 2.71 2.58
CA ASN A 408 -13.98 1.53 2.54
C ASN A 408 -14.38 0.40 3.51
N LYS A 409 -15.65 0.35 3.94
CA LYS A 409 -16.17 -0.73 4.79
C LYS A 409 -16.58 -1.92 3.93
N LEU A 410 -16.18 -3.12 4.34
CA LEU A 410 -16.57 -4.36 3.66
C LEU A 410 -18.03 -4.68 3.94
N VAL A 411 -18.81 -4.90 2.88
CA VAL A 411 -20.21 -5.32 2.95
C VAL A 411 -20.38 -6.65 2.22
N ILE A 412 -21.05 -7.59 2.85
CA ILE A 412 -21.40 -8.90 2.29
C ILE A 412 -22.92 -8.99 2.18
N PHE A 413 -23.44 -9.43 1.05
CA PHE A 413 -24.88 -9.52 0.80
C PHE A 413 -25.21 -10.69 -0.15
N PRO A 414 -26.43 -11.23 -0.15
CA PRO A 414 -26.80 -12.34 -1.01
C PRO A 414 -26.61 -12.06 -2.51
N LEU A 415 -26.43 -13.12 -3.30
CA LEU A 415 -26.45 -13.02 -4.76
C LEU A 415 -27.78 -12.40 -5.23
N HIS A 416 -27.70 -11.48 -6.20
CA HIS A 416 -28.86 -10.84 -6.80
C HIS A 416 -28.76 -10.93 -8.33
N PRO A 417 -29.82 -11.34 -9.06
CA PRO A 417 -29.75 -11.61 -10.51
C PRO A 417 -29.28 -10.43 -11.36
N GLU A 418 -29.59 -9.20 -10.93
CA GLU A 418 -29.27 -7.97 -11.65
C GLU A 418 -27.94 -7.34 -11.20
N VAL A 419 -27.24 -7.94 -10.23
CA VAL A 419 -26.01 -7.38 -9.66
C VAL A 419 -24.80 -8.15 -10.17
N SER A 420 -23.86 -7.43 -10.76
CA SER A 420 -22.62 -7.98 -11.30
C SER A 420 -21.39 -7.35 -10.66
N LYS A 421 -20.22 -7.98 -10.84
CA LYS A 421 -18.94 -7.40 -10.45
C LYS A 421 -18.76 -6.05 -11.16
N GLY A 422 -18.37 -5.02 -10.43
CA GLY A 422 -18.20 -3.65 -10.92
C GLY A 422 -19.43 -2.76 -10.80
N SER A 423 -20.61 -3.32 -10.51
CA SER A 423 -21.83 -2.53 -10.29
C SER A 423 -21.72 -1.70 -9.00
N LEU A 424 -22.34 -0.52 -9.00
CA LEU A 424 -22.65 0.25 -7.79
C LEU A 424 -24.09 -0.04 -7.39
N VAL A 425 -24.29 -0.53 -6.17
CA VAL A 425 -25.63 -0.90 -5.68
C VAL A 425 -25.90 -0.22 -4.33
N LYS A 426 -27.17 0.01 -4.01
CA LYS A 426 -27.56 0.47 -2.66
C LYS A 426 -27.94 -0.73 -1.81
N VAL A 427 -27.22 -0.92 -0.71
CA VAL A 427 -27.39 -2.03 0.23
C VAL A 427 -27.85 -1.48 1.58
N LYS A 428 -28.98 -1.96 2.08
CA LYS A 428 -29.40 -1.68 3.46
C LYS A 428 -28.64 -2.59 4.40
N ILE A 429 -27.91 -2.01 5.35
CA ILE A 429 -27.15 -2.77 6.34
C ILE A 429 -28.11 -3.34 7.38
N THR A 430 -28.11 -4.67 7.54
CA THR A 430 -29.00 -5.39 8.46
C THR A 430 -28.28 -5.83 9.73
N GLU A 431 -26.99 -6.16 9.61
CA GLU A 431 -26.12 -6.55 10.72
C GLU A 431 -24.75 -5.88 10.59
N THR A 432 -24.20 -5.47 11.72
CA THR A 432 -22.90 -4.81 11.78
C THR A 432 -21.92 -5.57 12.66
N ARG A 433 -20.68 -5.72 12.22
CA ARG A 433 -19.56 -6.25 13.01
C ARG A 433 -18.35 -5.31 12.95
N ALA A 434 -17.31 -5.60 13.72
CA ALA A 434 -16.08 -4.81 13.71
C ALA A 434 -15.47 -4.65 12.30
N TRP A 435 -15.41 -5.73 11.51
CA TRP A 435 -14.65 -5.74 10.24
C TRP A 435 -15.51 -5.94 8.99
N THR A 436 -16.76 -6.36 9.17
CA THR A 436 -17.64 -6.75 8.07
C THR A 436 -19.07 -6.34 8.41
N GLN A 437 -19.76 -5.76 7.43
CA GLN A 437 -21.19 -5.48 7.52
C GLN A 437 -21.94 -6.46 6.64
N ILE A 438 -23.18 -6.79 7.02
CA ILE A 438 -24.07 -7.64 6.24
C ILE A 438 -25.30 -6.82 5.89
N GLY A 439 -25.78 -6.99 4.67
CA GLY A 439 -26.95 -6.26 4.21
C GLY A 439 -27.70 -6.95 3.08
N GLU A 440 -28.70 -6.23 2.58
CA GLU A 440 -29.57 -6.65 1.49
C GLU A 440 -29.66 -5.54 0.43
N VAL A 441 -29.61 -5.94 -0.84
CA VAL A 441 -29.76 -4.99 -1.96
C VAL A 441 -31.17 -4.43 -1.95
N VAL A 442 -31.28 -3.11 -1.96
CA VAL A 442 -32.58 -2.41 -2.00
C VAL A 442 -32.81 -1.64 -3.29
N LEU A 443 -31.74 -1.25 -3.98
CA LEU A 443 -31.77 -0.67 -5.32
C LEU A 443 -30.54 -1.14 -6.09
N VAL A 444 -30.75 -1.50 -7.35
CA VAL A 444 -29.71 -1.91 -8.31
C VAL A 444 -29.37 -0.73 -9.21
#